data_AF-A0A917K7B6-F1
#
_entry.id   AF-A0A917K7B6-F1
#
_cell.length_a   1.000
_cell.length_b   1.000
_cell.length_c   1.000
_cell.angle_alpha   90.00
_cell.angle_beta   90.00
_cell.angle_gamma   90.00
#
_symmetry.space_group_name_H-M   'P 1'
#
loop_
_entity.id
_entity.type
_entity.pdbx_description
1 polymer ?
#
loop_
_entity_poly.entity_id
_entity_poly.type
_entity_poly.pdbx_seq_one_letter_code
_entity_poly.pdbx_strand_id
1 'polypeptide(L)'
;MADTAFDRRTRRSRVWLVVWLTGILAIPLSLYEAVGLIEAERAKAHKQSFYQYVVEHRIGTLTEIDDGTGLSPVSYVLSVAHPPPPADWEAFAVRMMRLYATFDHGQLLTIVTSDPRTGRQRTIADAAYDARRGQMSVTVYLPDGRVQHAVLHIRL
;
A
#
# COMPACT_ATOMS: atom_id res chain seq x y z
N MET A 1 -28.27 36.19 55.26
CA MET A 1 -28.79 35.20 54.28
C MET A 1 -28.38 35.63 52.87
N ALA A 2 -27.11 35.42 52.47
CA ALA A 2 -26.63 35.78 51.13
C ALA A 2 -25.62 34.77 50.54
N ASP A 3 -25.37 33.63 51.20
CA ASP A 3 -24.32 32.69 50.78
C ASP A 3 -24.78 31.60 49.80
N THR A 4 -26.08 31.36 49.65
CA THR A 4 -26.57 30.21 48.85
C THR A 4 -26.59 30.48 47.33
N ALA A 5 -26.53 31.73 46.90
CA ALA A 5 -26.62 32.11 45.49
C ALA A 5 -25.25 32.03 44.76
N PHE A 6 -24.15 32.29 45.47
CA PHE A 6 -22.80 32.18 44.92
C PHE A 6 -22.41 30.73 44.64
N ASP A 7 -22.74 29.83 45.57
CA ASP A 7 -22.40 28.40 45.51
C ASP A 7 -23.07 27.65 44.34
N ARG A 8 -24.29 28.06 43.94
CA ARG A 8 -24.97 27.49 42.77
C ARG A 8 -24.32 27.89 41.45
N ARG A 9 -23.78 29.10 41.35
CA ARG A 9 -23.13 29.60 40.12
C ARG A 9 -21.76 28.96 39.92
N THR A 10 -20.97 28.80 40.99
CA THR A 10 -19.67 28.09 40.95
C THR A 10 -19.82 26.59 40.69
N ARG A 11 -20.89 25.94 41.17
CA ARG A 11 -21.18 24.54 40.80
C ARG A 11 -21.50 24.38 39.31
N ARG A 12 -22.32 25.26 38.74
CA ARG A 12 -22.65 25.21 37.30
C ARG A 12 -21.46 25.50 36.41
N SER A 13 -20.56 26.42 36.79
CA SER A 13 -19.34 26.67 36.02
C SER A 13 -18.36 25.48 36.08
N ARG A 14 -18.23 24.82 37.24
CA ARG A 14 -17.42 23.60 37.38
C ARG A 14 -17.95 22.43 36.55
N VAL A 15 -19.27 22.25 36.48
CA VAL A 15 -19.89 21.21 35.64
C VAL A 15 -19.62 21.46 34.15
N TRP A 16 -19.74 22.70 33.69
CA TRP A 16 -19.42 23.05 32.30
C TRP A 16 -17.94 22.85 31.95
N LEU A 17 -17.05 23.16 32.89
CA LEU A 17 -15.60 22.96 32.73
C LEU A 17 -15.26 21.47 32.59
N VAL A 18 -15.89 20.61 33.41
CA VAL A 18 -15.72 19.15 33.30
C VAL A 18 -16.22 18.62 31.95
N VAL A 19 -17.42 19.02 31.51
CA VAL A 19 -17.98 18.59 30.21
C VAL A 19 -17.08 18.99 29.05
N TRP A 20 -16.56 20.22 29.05
CA TRP A 20 -15.62 20.68 28.03
C TRP A 20 -14.31 19.88 28.03
N LEU A 21 -13.75 19.60 29.22
CA LEU A 21 -12.55 18.80 29.36
C LEU A 21 -12.76 17.36 28.87
N THR A 22 -13.91 16.75 29.19
CA THR A 22 -14.25 15.40 28.70
C THR A 22 -14.44 15.39 27.18
N GLY A 23 -15.06 16.42 26.61
CA GLY A 23 -15.23 16.56 25.16
C GLY A 23 -13.89 16.70 24.43
N ILE A 24 -12.97 17.54 24.94
CA ILE A 24 -11.63 17.71 24.37
C ILE A 24 -10.81 16.42 24.48
N LEU A 25 -10.92 15.68 25.59
CA LEU A 25 -10.22 14.39 25.77
C LEU A 25 -10.81 13.25 24.93
N ALA A 26 -12.09 13.30 24.60
CA ALA A 26 -12.73 12.27 23.77
C ALA A 26 -12.23 12.29 22.31
N ILE A 27 -11.87 13.47 21.78
CA ILE A 27 -11.38 13.63 20.41
C ILE A 27 -10.06 12.86 20.16
N PRO A 28 -8.96 13.09 20.91
CA PRO A 28 -7.72 12.33 20.71
C PRO A 28 -7.90 10.85 21.04
N LEU A 29 -8.79 10.49 21.97
CA LEU A 29 -9.07 9.09 22.29
C LEU A 29 -9.76 8.36 21.12
N SER A 30 -10.74 9.00 20.47
CA SER A 30 -11.35 8.47 19.24
C SER A 30 -10.37 8.35 18.08
N LEU A 31 -9.39 9.27 17.99
CA LEU A 31 -8.33 9.22 17.00
C LEU A 31 -7.37 8.06 17.26
N TYR A 32 -7.05 7.81 18.54
CA TYR A 32 -6.19 6.69 18.96
C TYR A 32 -6.82 5.33 18.65
N GLU A 33 -8.12 5.16 18.91
CA GLU A 33 -8.83 3.93 18.52
C GLU A 33 -8.88 3.74 17.00
N ALA A 34 -9.07 4.81 16.22
CA ALA A 34 -9.05 4.74 14.76
C ALA A 34 -7.67 4.34 14.21
N VAL A 35 -6.58 4.88 14.78
CA VAL A 35 -5.20 4.49 14.42
C VAL A 35 -4.91 3.05 14.84
N GLY A 36 -5.33 2.64 16.04
CA GLY A 36 -5.16 1.27 16.53
C GLY A 36 -5.91 0.24 15.69
N LEU A 37 -7.06 0.59 15.10
CA LEU A 37 -7.78 -0.26 14.13
C LEU A 37 -6.99 -0.44 12.82
N ILE A 38 -6.38 0.63 12.30
CA ILE A 38 -5.52 0.57 11.10
C ILE A 38 -4.25 -0.25 11.38
N GLU A 39 -3.63 -0.05 12.54
CA GLU A 39 -2.45 -0.82 12.96
C GLU A 39 -2.80 -2.29 13.26
N ALA A 40 -3.98 -2.58 13.82
CA ALA A 40 -4.44 -3.93 14.04
C ALA A 40 -4.85 -4.65 12.75
N GLU A 41 -5.36 -3.94 11.74
CA GLU A 41 -5.51 -4.48 10.38
C GLU A 41 -4.15 -4.79 9.75
N ARG A 42 -3.16 -3.89 9.89
CA ARG A 42 -1.78 -4.12 9.45
C ARG A 42 -1.08 -5.25 10.22
N ALA A 43 -1.35 -5.41 11.51
CA ALA A 43 -0.79 -6.47 12.35
C ALA A 43 -1.49 -7.82 12.12
N LYS A 44 -2.79 -7.83 11.78
CA LYS A 44 -3.46 -9.04 11.26
C LYS A 44 -2.97 -9.41 9.86
N ALA A 45 -2.49 -8.43 9.09
CA ALA A 45 -1.78 -8.61 7.83
C ALA A 45 -0.29 -8.97 7.99
N HIS A 46 0.18 -9.42 9.17
CA HIS A 46 1.49 -10.07 9.37
C HIS A 46 1.66 -11.42 8.64
N LYS A 47 1.02 -11.60 7.48
CA LYS A 47 1.23 -12.69 6.55
C LYS A 47 1.96 -12.13 5.33
N GLN A 48 3.27 -11.90 5.47
CA GLN A 48 4.25 -11.52 4.42
C GLN A 48 3.87 -10.29 3.58
N SER A 49 4.60 -9.17 3.72
CA SER A 49 4.48 -8.07 2.75
C SER A 49 5.05 -8.48 1.39
N PHE A 50 4.64 -7.83 0.30
CA PHE A 50 5.22 -8.10 -1.01
C PHE A 50 6.73 -7.83 -1.02
N TYR A 51 7.16 -6.78 -0.31
CA TYR A 51 8.58 -6.52 -0.05
C TYR A 51 9.29 -7.72 0.57
N GLN A 52 8.76 -8.26 1.66
CA GLN A 52 9.33 -9.40 2.35
C GLN A 52 9.38 -10.63 1.43
N TYR A 53 8.33 -10.88 0.66
CA TYR A 53 8.28 -11.98 -0.31
C TYR A 53 9.41 -11.88 -1.34
N VAL A 54 9.62 -10.69 -1.93
CA VAL A 54 10.66 -10.46 -2.94
C VAL A 54 12.06 -10.69 -2.37
N VAL A 55 12.32 -10.21 -1.15
CA VAL A 55 13.61 -10.37 -0.46
C VAL A 55 13.86 -11.84 -0.07
N GLU A 56 12.88 -12.49 0.54
CA GLU A 56 12.95 -13.88 1.01
C GLU A 56 13.22 -14.85 -0.16
N HIS A 57 12.54 -14.65 -1.28
CA HIS A 57 12.69 -15.48 -2.49
C HIS A 57 13.82 -15.02 -3.41
N ARG A 58 14.59 -13.99 -3.03
CA ARG A 58 15.70 -13.41 -3.81
C ARG A 58 15.31 -13.08 -5.26
N ILE A 59 14.09 -12.60 -5.46
CA ILE A 59 13.56 -12.29 -6.80
C ILE A 59 14.28 -11.06 -7.36
N GLY A 60 14.52 -10.06 -6.52
CA GLY A 60 15.09 -8.79 -6.92
C GLY A 60 15.08 -7.77 -5.80
N THR A 61 15.09 -6.50 -6.18
CA THR A 61 14.95 -5.36 -5.27
C THR A 61 13.71 -4.57 -5.64
N LEU A 62 12.98 -4.10 -4.64
CA LEU A 62 11.84 -3.21 -4.82
C LEU A 62 12.25 -1.77 -4.54
N THR A 63 11.90 -0.87 -5.45
CA THR A 63 12.03 0.56 -5.28
C THR A 63 10.64 1.17 -5.26
N GLU A 64 10.34 1.90 -4.19
CA GLU A 64 9.12 2.65 -4.04
C GLU A 64 9.12 3.87 -4.95
N ILE A 65 8.02 4.09 -5.68
CA ILE A 65 7.79 5.36 -6.36
C ILE A 65 6.84 6.16 -5.46
N ASP A 66 7.39 7.18 -4.81
CA ASP A 66 6.58 8.16 -4.09
C ASP A 66 5.86 9.03 -5.13
N ASP A 67 4.53 9.08 -5.04
CA ASP A 67 3.69 9.95 -5.87
C ASP A 67 3.63 11.40 -5.34
N GLY A 68 4.37 11.68 -4.25
CA GLY A 68 4.48 13.00 -3.63
C GLY A 68 3.30 13.34 -2.72
N THR A 69 2.36 12.41 -2.50
CA THR A 69 1.19 12.63 -1.65
C THR A 69 1.38 12.16 -0.21
N GLY A 70 2.42 11.36 0.07
CA GLY A 70 2.68 10.79 1.40
C GLY A 70 1.63 9.77 1.87
N LEU A 71 0.70 9.38 0.99
CA LEU A 71 -0.39 8.45 1.29
C LEU A 71 -0.16 7.10 0.61
N SER A 72 0.75 6.29 1.17
CA SER A 72 1.04 4.91 0.76
C SER A 72 1.54 4.74 -0.69
N PRO A 73 2.54 3.89 -0.96
CA PRO A 73 2.99 3.70 -2.32
C PRO A 73 1.94 3.00 -3.17
N VAL A 74 1.42 3.71 -4.16
CA VAL A 74 0.49 3.13 -5.15
C VAL A 74 1.26 2.29 -6.18
N SER A 75 2.58 2.49 -6.28
CA SER A 75 3.44 1.91 -7.31
C SER A 75 4.81 1.44 -6.81
N TYR A 76 5.22 0.25 -7.26
CA TYR A 76 6.57 -0.28 -7.06
C TYR A 76 7.27 -0.54 -8.39
N VAL A 77 8.59 -0.37 -8.37
CA VAL A 77 9.50 -0.91 -9.41
C VAL A 77 10.20 -2.14 -8.85
N LEU A 78 9.94 -3.30 -9.44
CA LEU A 78 10.65 -4.54 -9.16
C LEU A 78 11.83 -4.68 -10.12
N SER A 79 13.04 -4.49 -9.62
CA SER A 79 14.27 -4.76 -10.35
C SER A 79 14.69 -6.22 -10.15
N VAL A 80 14.49 -7.05 -11.17
CA VAL A 80 14.91 -8.46 -11.18
C VAL A 80 16.35 -8.59 -11.66
N ALA A 81 17.15 -9.37 -10.92
CA ALA A 81 18.54 -9.65 -11.29
C ALA A 81 18.64 -10.78 -12.34
N HIS A 82 17.75 -11.77 -12.25
CA HIS A 82 17.69 -12.93 -13.14
C HIS A 82 16.27 -13.09 -13.66
N PRO A 83 15.88 -12.34 -14.72
CA PRO A 83 14.55 -12.46 -15.27
C PRO A 83 14.35 -13.85 -15.88
N PRO A 84 13.11 -14.38 -15.87
CA PRO A 84 12.81 -15.62 -16.58
C PRO A 84 12.99 -15.45 -18.09
N PRO A 85 12.93 -16.53 -18.89
CA PRO A 85 12.94 -16.44 -20.34
C PRO A 85 11.83 -15.51 -20.87
N PRO A 86 12.04 -14.81 -22.01
CA PRO A 86 11.04 -13.88 -22.56
C PRO A 86 9.65 -14.47 -22.79
N ALA A 87 9.57 -15.77 -23.07
CA ALA A 87 8.30 -16.47 -23.23
C ALA A 87 7.45 -16.52 -21.94
N ASP A 88 8.08 -16.37 -20.77
CA ASP A 88 7.44 -16.47 -19.46
C ASP A 88 7.24 -15.10 -18.78
N TRP A 89 7.59 -14.00 -19.45
CA TRP A 89 7.53 -12.65 -18.88
C TRP A 89 6.11 -12.25 -18.50
N GLU A 90 5.11 -12.60 -19.31
CA GLU A 90 3.70 -12.34 -18.99
C GLU A 90 3.27 -13.10 -17.73
N ALA A 91 3.50 -14.42 -17.69
CA ALA A 91 3.14 -15.26 -16.54
C ALA A 91 3.87 -14.83 -15.26
N PHE A 92 5.13 -14.40 -15.38
CA PHE A 92 5.90 -13.81 -14.29
C PHE A 92 5.26 -12.52 -13.79
N ALA A 93 4.94 -11.58 -14.69
CA ALA A 93 4.34 -10.29 -14.35
C ALA A 93 2.98 -10.45 -13.67
N VAL A 94 2.11 -11.31 -14.22
CA VAL A 94 0.81 -11.63 -13.63
C VAL A 94 0.98 -12.19 -12.22
N ARG A 95 1.92 -13.13 -12.02
CA ARG A 95 2.17 -13.71 -10.70
C ARG A 95 2.65 -12.67 -9.69
N MET A 96 3.62 -11.83 -10.07
CA MET A 96 4.15 -10.79 -9.18
C MET A 96 3.07 -9.76 -8.84
N MET A 97 2.30 -9.29 -9.82
CA MET A 97 1.23 -8.34 -9.59
C MET A 97 0.13 -8.94 -8.71
N ARG A 98 -0.19 -10.23 -8.86
CA ARG A 98 -1.16 -10.92 -8.00
C ARG A 98 -0.70 -10.92 -6.55
N LEU A 99 0.56 -11.28 -6.30
CA LEU A 99 1.13 -11.26 -4.95
C LEU A 99 1.15 -9.85 -4.38
N TYR A 100 1.53 -8.86 -5.18
CA TYR A 100 1.54 -7.47 -4.75
C TYR A 100 0.14 -6.96 -4.36
N ALA A 101 -0.86 -7.26 -5.18
CA ALA A 101 -2.25 -6.91 -4.90
C ALA A 101 -2.84 -7.68 -3.70
N THR A 102 -2.39 -8.92 -3.45
CA THR A 102 -2.82 -9.72 -2.30
C THR A 102 -2.18 -9.26 -0.98
N PHE A 103 -0.88 -8.96 -0.98
CA PHE A 103 -0.14 -8.64 0.25
C PHE A 103 -0.25 -7.17 0.64
N ASP A 104 -0.08 -6.26 -0.32
CA ASP A 104 0.07 -4.83 -0.05
C ASP A 104 -1.04 -3.99 -0.72
N HIS A 105 -2.06 -4.64 -1.32
CA HIS A 105 -3.13 -3.98 -2.08
C HIS A 105 -2.62 -3.07 -3.21
N GLY A 106 -1.46 -3.43 -3.77
CA GLY A 106 -0.80 -2.71 -4.84
C GLY A 106 -1.62 -2.59 -6.12
N GLN A 107 -1.49 -1.46 -6.80
CA GLN A 107 -2.23 -1.18 -8.03
C GLN A 107 -1.34 -1.10 -9.27
N LEU A 108 -0.07 -0.72 -9.13
CA LEU A 108 0.85 -0.56 -10.25
C LEU A 108 2.21 -1.22 -9.95
N LEU A 109 2.65 -2.10 -10.83
CA LEU A 109 3.95 -2.76 -10.72
C LEU A 109 4.70 -2.67 -12.04
N THR A 110 5.84 -2.01 -12.02
CA THR A 110 6.79 -1.99 -13.14
C THR A 110 7.90 -2.99 -12.84
N ILE A 111 8.17 -3.89 -13.78
CA ILE A 111 9.22 -4.91 -13.66
C ILE A 111 10.34 -4.55 -14.61
N VAL A 112 11.54 -4.36 -14.08
CA VAL A 112 12.74 -4.03 -14.84
C VAL A 112 13.83 -5.06 -14.60
N THR A 113 14.70 -5.27 -15.59
CA THR A 113 15.96 -6.01 -15.42
C THR A 113 17.12 -5.09 -15.74
N SER A 114 18.27 -5.35 -15.12
CA SER A 114 19.53 -4.73 -15.54
C SER A 114 20.27 -5.66 -16.48
N ASP A 115 20.81 -5.12 -17.58
CA ASP A 115 21.75 -5.85 -18.41
C ASP A 115 23.08 -6.00 -17.64
N PRO A 116 23.54 -7.23 -17.34
CA PRO A 116 24.75 -7.44 -16.56
C PRO A 116 26.02 -6.92 -17.23
N ARG A 117 26.00 -6.69 -18.55
CA ARG A 117 27.16 -6.17 -19.30
C ARG A 117 27.20 -4.65 -19.32
N THR A 118 26.05 -4.00 -19.45
CA THR A 118 25.97 -2.54 -19.65
C THR A 118 25.45 -1.78 -18.43
N GLY A 119 24.91 -2.48 -17.44
CA GLY A 119 24.24 -1.89 -16.27
C GLY A 119 22.96 -1.13 -16.61
N ARG A 120 22.52 -1.15 -17.88
CA ARG A 120 21.33 -0.44 -18.32
C ARG A 120 20.09 -1.19 -17.87
N GLN A 121 19.18 -0.46 -17.21
CA GLN A 121 17.87 -0.98 -16.89
C GLN A 121 17.00 -1.04 -18.14
N ARG A 122 16.21 -2.10 -18.24
CA ARG A 122 15.24 -2.34 -19.28
C ARG A 122 13.93 -2.81 -18.65
N THR A 123 12.83 -2.19 -19.03
CA THR A 123 11.50 -2.66 -18.65
C THR A 123 11.17 -3.98 -19.33
N ILE A 124 10.72 -4.94 -18.53
CA ILE A 124 10.21 -6.24 -18.95
C ILE A 124 8.71 -6.19 -19.08
N ALA A 125 8.03 -5.67 -18.05
CA ALA A 125 6.59 -5.61 -18.01
C ALA A 125 6.08 -4.49 -17.11
N ASP A 126 4.92 -3.94 -17.45
CA ASP A 126 4.12 -3.10 -16.59
C ASP A 126 2.79 -3.80 -16.32
N ALA A 127 2.40 -3.86 -15.05
CA ALA A 127 1.14 -4.48 -14.63
C ALA A 127 0.33 -3.49 -13.80
N ALA A 128 -0.98 -3.42 -14.05
CA ALA A 128 -1.91 -2.64 -13.28
C ALA A 128 -3.08 -3.51 -12.81
N TYR A 129 -3.55 -3.30 -11.58
CA TYR A 129 -4.70 -3.99 -11.01
C TYR A 129 -5.76 -3.00 -10.56
N ASP A 130 -6.95 -3.11 -11.15
CA ASP A 130 -8.14 -2.37 -10.75
C ASP A 130 -8.98 -3.27 -9.82
N ALA A 131 -8.84 -3.04 -8.51
CA ALA A 131 -9.59 -3.76 -7.49
C ALA A 131 -11.12 -3.52 -7.57
N ARG A 132 -11.56 -2.39 -8.14
CA ARG A 132 -13.00 -2.09 -8.29
C ARG A 132 -13.63 -2.93 -9.38
N ARG A 133 -12.88 -3.20 -10.45
CA ARG A 133 -13.33 -4.01 -11.60
C ARG A 133 -12.89 -5.47 -11.53
N GLY A 134 -11.98 -5.83 -10.63
CA GLY A 134 -11.37 -7.16 -10.57
C GLY A 134 -10.58 -7.48 -11.84
N GLN A 135 -9.95 -6.46 -12.43
CA GLN A 135 -9.24 -6.57 -13.71
C GLN A 135 -7.77 -6.27 -13.52
N MET A 136 -6.93 -7.09 -14.15
CA MET A 136 -5.49 -6.86 -14.25
C MET A 136 -5.12 -6.64 -15.71
N SER A 137 -4.42 -5.56 -16.00
CA SER A 137 -3.79 -5.33 -17.29
C SER A 137 -2.29 -5.55 -17.17
N VAL A 138 -1.70 -6.23 -18.15
CA VAL A 138 -0.27 -6.50 -18.21
C VAL A 138 0.23 -6.14 -19.61
N THR A 139 1.32 -5.39 -19.66
CA THR A 139 2.02 -5.00 -20.88
C THR A 139 3.45 -5.53 -20.81
N VAL A 140 3.87 -6.36 -21.76
CA VAL A 140 5.20 -6.98 -21.80
C VAL A 140 6.01 -6.43 -22.99
N TYR A 141 7.27 -6.07 -22.74
CA TYR A 141 8.18 -5.41 -23.69
C TYR A 141 9.27 -6.35 -24.20
N LEU A 142 8.94 -7.19 -25.19
CA LEU A 142 9.79 -8.28 -25.68
C LEU A 142 11.17 -7.82 -26.21
N PRO A 143 12.20 -8.69 -26.16
CA PRO A 143 13.57 -8.37 -26.61
C PRO A 143 13.67 -7.80 -28.03
N ASP A 144 12.80 -8.24 -28.92
CA ASP A 144 12.71 -7.88 -30.33
C ASP A 144 11.99 -6.54 -30.59
N GLY A 145 11.57 -5.83 -29.54
CA GLY A 145 10.88 -4.55 -29.64
C GLY A 145 9.36 -4.67 -29.79
N ARG A 146 8.80 -5.89 -29.83
CA ARG A 146 7.35 -6.08 -29.79
C ARG A 146 6.79 -5.82 -28.40
N VAL A 147 5.53 -5.38 -28.37
CA VAL A 147 4.77 -5.19 -27.14
C VAL A 147 3.59 -6.14 -27.16
N GLN A 148 3.41 -6.89 -26.07
CA GLN A 148 2.23 -7.73 -25.85
C GLN A 148 1.39 -7.11 -24.74
N HIS A 149 0.07 -7.11 -24.92
CA HIS A 149 -0.86 -6.59 -23.93
C HIS A 149 -1.93 -7.63 -23.65
N ALA A 150 -2.18 -7.89 -22.37
CA ALA A 150 -3.19 -8.82 -21.89
C ALA A 150 -4.05 -8.13 -20.82
N VAL A 151 -5.36 -8.38 -20.89
CA VAL A 151 -6.31 -7.98 -19.84
C VAL A 151 -6.96 -9.24 -19.29
N LEU A 152 -6.81 -9.45 -17.99
CA LEU A 152 -7.22 -10.64 -17.28
C LEU A 152 -8.26 -10.26 -16.24
N HIS A 153 -9.32 -11.05 -16.13
CA HIS A 153 -10.24 -10.95 -15.01
C HIS A 153 -9.72 -11.84 -13.88
N ILE A 154 -9.42 -11.25 -12.74
CA ILE A 154 -8.75 -11.94 -11.64
C ILE A 154 -9.56 -11.74 -10.37
N ARG A 155 -9.87 -12.85 -9.71
CA ARG A 155 -10.47 -12.86 -8.38
C ARG A 155 -9.33 -13.13 -7.38
N LEU A 156 -8.96 -12.10 -6.63
CA LEU A 156 -7.99 -12.20 -5.54
C LEU A 156 -8.63 -12.81 -4.30
#